data_AF-A0AAN1JC74-F1
#
_entry.id   AF-A0AAN1JC74-F1
#
_cell.length_a   1.000
_cell.length_b   1.000
_cell.length_c   1.000
_cell.angle_alpha   90.00
_cell.angle_beta   90.00
_cell.angle_gamma   90.00
#
_symmetry.space_group_name_H-M   'P 1'
#
loop_
_entity.id
_entity.type
_entity.pdbx_description
1 polymer ?
#
loop_
_entity_poly.entity_id
_entity_poly.type
_entity_poly.pdbx_seq_one_letter_code
_entity_poly.pdbx_strand_id
1 'polypeptide(L)'
;MPMRAQPALLAVPATLTAACLSVMAGWQRGGFLAERVLWIAVGVVLVVAAHVLPALIRSHGWRVRLVGVVLWIGCMAATCYGHAVFFLLAQKHAGEVRAAAVPAVETTGRNPAVIAADRASVVARLARVTERRCAEPCPSLRIERATLAARLDAIDVEATEAKRQEAAQDRADAARAAAVADPVTGAVTAFGIPSGRVDLIAGLAFAAVLEAVACFCWLLALRPVESLKPNTGAAVTPVTEPSNAVTEPAIEPESAPVKTVDDVTRVAAAIEAGRLRGTVTEIRKYLGCSQTRASEVRRQVVSAHEVAS
;
A
#
# COMPACT_ATOMS: atom_id res chain seq x y z
N MET A 1 15.21 -22.32 -14.16
CA MET A 1 14.91 -21.25 -15.14
C MET A 1 15.88 -20.11 -14.88
N PRO A 2 16.64 -19.60 -15.86
CA PRO A 2 17.50 -18.43 -15.61
C PRO A 2 16.61 -17.22 -15.31
N MET A 3 16.67 -16.73 -14.08
CA MET A 3 15.93 -15.55 -13.63
C MET A 3 16.63 -14.28 -14.12
N ARG A 4 15.85 -13.26 -14.52
CA ARG A 4 16.43 -11.94 -14.79
C ARG A 4 16.82 -11.29 -13.47
N ALA A 5 18.10 -10.97 -13.28
CA ALA A 5 18.64 -10.46 -12.02
C ALA A 5 18.01 -9.14 -11.56
N GLN A 6 17.72 -8.22 -12.49
CA GLN A 6 17.18 -6.89 -12.18
C GLN A 6 15.77 -6.90 -11.53
N PRO A 7 14.73 -7.52 -12.14
CA PRO A 7 13.42 -7.61 -11.49
C PRO A 7 13.42 -8.50 -10.24
N ALA A 8 14.30 -9.51 -10.17
CA ALA A 8 14.45 -10.34 -8.98
C ALA A 8 14.96 -9.53 -7.77
N LEU A 9 15.86 -8.55 -8.01
CA LEU A 9 16.37 -7.66 -6.98
C LEU A 9 15.27 -6.84 -6.29
N LEU A 10 14.17 -6.52 -6.99
CA LEU A 10 13.01 -5.82 -6.43
C LEU A 10 11.94 -6.79 -5.90
N ALA A 11 11.76 -7.94 -6.56
CA ALA A 11 10.76 -8.94 -6.16
C ALA A 11 11.05 -9.55 -4.78
N VAL A 12 12.32 -9.84 -4.48
CA VAL A 12 12.75 -10.44 -3.22
C VAL A 12 12.45 -9.54 -2.02
N PRO A 13 12.92 -8.27 -1.95
CA PRO A 13 12.62 -7.41 -0.81
C PRO A 13 11.12 -7.14 -0.68
N ALA A 14 10.38 -6.93 -1.79
CA ALA A 14 8.93 -6.75 -1.72
C ALA A 14 8.21 -7.98 -1.12
N THR A 15 8.63 -9.19 -1.50
CA THR A 15 8.10 -10.44 -0.95
C THR A 15 8.50 -10.63 0.51
N LEU A 16 9.72 -10.26 0.88
CA LEU A 16 10.20 -10.31 2.25
C LEU A 16 9.40 -9.36 3.14
N THR A 17 9.17 -8.12 2.69
CA THR A 17 8.34 -7.15 3.41
C THR A 17 6.93 -7.68 3.61
N ALA A 18 6.28 -8.19 2.55
CA ALA A 18 4.96 -8.82 2.65
C ALA A 18 4.96 -10.02 3.62
N ALA A 19 5.98 -10.88 3.58
CA ALA A 19 6.11 -11.99 4.52
C ALA A 19 6.25 -11.51 5.97
N CYS A 20 7.04 -10.46 6.24
CA CYS A 20 7.16 -9.87 7.57
C CYS A 20 5.82 -9.32 8.08
N LEU A 21 5.05 -8.63 7.23
CA LEU A 21 3.70 -8.15 7.57
C LEU A 21 2.77 -9.32 7.91
N SER A 22 2.81 -10.38 7.11
CA SER A 22 2.02 -11.59 7.36
C SER A 22 2.44 -12.32 8.64
N VAL A 23 3.73 -12.33 8.98
CA VAL A 23 4.23 -12.91 10.24
C VAL A 23 3.71 -12.12 11.42
N MET A 24 3.81 -10.79 11.38
CA MET A 24 3.31 -9.92 12.44
C MET A 24 1.79 -10.05 12.61
N ALA A 25 1.04 -10.11 11.51
CA ALA A 25 -0.40 -10.33 11.52
C ALA A 25 -0.78 -11.72 12.06
N GLY A 26 -0.04 -12.76 11.67
CA GLY A 26 -0.24 -14.12 12.13
C GLY A 26 0.06 -14.30 13.61
N TRP A 27 1.08 -13.60 14.13
CA TRP A 27 1.44 -13.66 15.55
C TRP A 27 0.34 -13.13 16.48
N GLN A 28 -0.46 -12.19 15.99
CA GLN A 28 -1.59 -11.64 16.74
C GLN A 28 -2.85 -12.52 16.68
N ARG A 29 -2.86 -13.57 15.84
CA ARG A 29 -3.97 -14.51 15.70
C ARG A 29 -3.63 -15.81 16.42
N GLY A 30 -4.39 -16.14 17.46
CA GLY A 30 -4.24 -17.37 18.23
C GLY A 30 -3.93 -17.13 19.70
N GLY A 31 -4.63 -17.87 20.56
CA GLY A 31 -4.42 -17.84 22.01
C GLY A 31 -3.18 -18.64 22.41
N PHE A 32 -2.90 -19.74 21.69
CA PHE A 32 -1.76 -20.62 21.95
C PHE A 32 -0.61 -20.41 20.96
N LEU A 33 0.62 -20.77 21.37
CA LEU A 33 1.81 -20.67 20.50
C LEU A 33 1.68 -21.50 19.22
N ALA A 34 1.13 -22.72 19.32
CA ALA A 34 0.95 -23.59 18.16
C ALA A 34 0.00 -22.97 17.11
N GLU A 35 -1.07 -22.31 17.56
CA GLU A 35 -2.01 -21.62 16.69
C GLU A 35 -1.36 -20.45 15.97
N ARG A 36 -0.56 -19.65 16.69
CA ARG A 36 0.17 -18.51 16.10
C ARG A 36 1.16 -18.95 15.04
N VAL A 37 1.93 -20.01 15.30
CA VAL A 37 2.86 -20.59 14.32
C VAL A 37 2.12 -21.08 13.09
N LEU A 38 0.97 -21.73 13.26
CA LEU A 38 0.14 -22.18 12.14
C LEU A 38 -0.39 -20.99 11.31
N TRP A 39 -0.86 -19.93 11.97
CA TRP A 39 -1.31 -18.72 11.28
C TRP A 39 -0.19 -18.03 10.51
N ILE A 40 1.03 -17.98 11.06
CA ILE A 40 2.21 -17.48 10.36
C ILE A 40 2.50 -18.33 9.12
N ALA A 41 2.55 -19.65 9.26
CA ALA A 41 2.85 -20.55 8.16
C ALA A 41 1.83 -20.41 7.02
N VAL A 42 0.54 -20.39 7.35
CA VAL A 42 -0.54 -20.16 6.37
C VAL A 42 -0.37 -18.81 5.66
N GLY A 43 -0.10 -17.75 6.42
CA GLY A 43 0.08 -16.41 5.87
C GLY A 43 1.28 -16.31 4.90
N VAL A 44 2.44 -16.85 5.28
CA VAL A 44 3.63 -16.87 4.42
C VAL A 44 3.38 -17.66 3.14
N VAL A 45 2.71 -18.82 3.24
CA VAL A 45 2.33 -19.61 2.06
C VAL A 45 1.41 -18.82 1.13
N LEU A 46 0.42 -18.11 1.68
CA LEU A 46 -0.49 -17.26 0.89
C LEU A 46 0.26 -16.11 0.18
N VAL A 47 1.21 -15.46 0.85
CA VAL A 47 2.05 -14.40 0.25
C VAL A 47 2.89 -14.94 -0.90
N VAL A 48 3.62 -16.03 -0.66
CA VAL A 48 4.46 -16.65 -1.70
C VAL A 48 3.60 -17.11 -2.88
N ALA A 49 2.45 -17.72 -2.60
CA ALA A 49 1.51 -18.12 -3.63
C ALA A 49 1.01 -16.89 -4.41
N ALA A 50 0.55 -15.83 -3.74
CA ALA A 50 0.04 -14.61 -4.38
C ALA A 50 1.07 -13.99 -5.35
N HIS A 51 2.35 -13.98 -4.95
CA HIS A 51 3.43 -13.38 -5.73
C HIS A 51 3.87 -14.24 -6.93
N VAL A 52 3.95 -15.56 -6.74
CA VAL A 52 4.59 -16.47 -7.71
C VAL A 52 3.57 -17.13 -8.66
N LEU A 53 2.31 -17.35 -8.25
CA LEU A 53 1.27 -17.97 -9.10
C LEU A 53 1.11 -17.29 -10.47
N PRO A 54 1.02 -15.95 -10.57
CA PRO A 54 0.81 -15.27 -11.85
C PRO A 54 1.88 -15.61 -12.89
N ALA A 55 3.11 -15.81 -12.44
CA ALA A 55 4.21 -16.19 -13.31
C ALA A 55 4.15 -17.67 -13.75
N LEU A 56 3.79 -18.57 -12.84
CA LEU A 56 3.76 -20.02 -13.08
C LEU A 56 2.61 -20.46 -13.99
N ILE A 57 1.42 -19.86 -13.85
CA ILE A 57 0.24 -20.28 -14.60
C ILE A 57 0.31 -19.85 -16.08
N ARG A 58 1.19 -18.89 -16.41
CA ARG A 58 1.32 -18.33 -17.76
C ARG A 58 1.77 -19.35 -18.80
N SER A 59 2.53 -20.38 -18.45
CA SER A 59 2.97 -21.40 -19.43
C SER A 59 1.94 -22.50 -19.70
N HIS A 60 0.84 -22.54 -18.93
CA HIS A 60 -0.12 -23.63 -18.96
C HIS A 60 -1.34 -23.33 -19.84
N GLY A 61 -2.10 -24.38 -20.20
CA GLY A 61 -3.32 -24.26 -21.00
C GLY A 61 -4.47 -23.51 -20.30
N TRP A 62 -5.49 -23.13 -21.06
CA TRP A 62 -6.59 -22.26 -20.60
C TRP A 62 -7.30 -22.73 -19.32
N ARG A 63 -7.56 -24.05 -19.18
CA ARG A 63 -8.24 -24.60 -17.99
C ARG A 63 -7.41 -24.42 -16.71
N VAL A 64 -6.12 -24.73 -16.77
CA VAL A 64 -5.19 -24.57 -15.63
C VAL A 64 -5.00 -23.09 -15.32
N ARG A 65 -4.94 -22.22 -16.34
CA ARG A 65 -4.91 -20.78 -16.15
C ARG A 65 -6.14 -20.26 -15.40
N LEU A 66 -7.34 -20.71 -15.76
CA LEU A 66 -8.57 -20.28 -15.09
C LEU A 66 -8.55 -20.64 -13.59
N VAL A 67 -8.23 -21.90 -13.27
CA VAL A 67 -8.10 -22.36 -11.88
C VAL A 67 -7.01 -21.59 -11.15
N GLY A 68 -5.87 -21.36 -11.80
CA GLY A 68 -4.77 -20.57 -11.29
C GLY A 68 -5.14 -19.11 -10.98
N VAL A 69 -5.94 -18.47 -11.84
CA VAL A 69 -6.43 -17.09 -11.61
C VAL A 69 -7.38 -17.05 -10.41
N VAL A 70 -8.28 -18.02 -10.28
CA VAL A 70 -9.20 -18.09 -9.12
C VAL A 70 -8.41 -18.27 -7.82
N LEU A 71 -7.44 -19.20 -7.79
CA LEU A 71 -6.58 -19.41 -6.62
C LEU A 71 -5.75 -18.16 -6.31
N TRP A 72 -5.21 -17.49 -7.34
CA TRP A 72 -4.47 -16.25 -7.18
C TRP A 72 -5.32 -15.13 -6.57
N ILE A 73 -6.56 -14.94 -7.03
CA ILE A 73 -7.50 -13.97 -6.45
C ILE A 73 -7.75 -14.28 -4.97
N GLY A 74 -7.96 -15.55 -4.63
CA GLY A 74 -8.15 -15.98 -3.24
C GLY A 74 -6.93 -15.67 -2.36
N CYS A 75 -5.72 -16.00 -2.82
CA CYS A 75 -4.48 -15.68 -2.11
C CYS A 75 -4.32 -14.17 -1.95
N MET A 76 -4.53 -13.39 -3.01
CA MET A 76 -4.47 -11.93 -2.99
C MET A 76 -5.45 -11.30 -2.01
N ALA A 77 -6.71 -11.73 -2.01
CA ALA A 77 -7.70 -11.21 -1.10
C ALA A 77 -7.32 -11.50 0.36
N ALA A 78 -6.83 -12.72 0.64
CA ALA A 78 -6.41 -13.11 1.98
C ALA A 78 -5.14 -12.37 2.45
N THR A 79 -4.14 -12.17 1.59
CA THR A 79 -2.91 -11.42 1.94
C THR A 79 -3.23 -9.94 2.14
N CYS A 80 -3.98 -9.34 1.22
CA CYS A 80 -4.41 -7.94 1.33
C CYS A 80 -5.23 -7.70 2.61
N TYR A 81 -6.16 -8.60 2.94
CA TYR A 81 -6.92 -8.50 4.20
C TYR A 81 -6.01 -8.61 5.43
N GLY A 82 -5.07 -9.57 5.44
CA GLY A 82 -4.10 -9.73 6.53
C GLY A 82 -3.25 -8.48 6.75
N HIS A 83 -2.73 -7.89 5.67
CA HIS A 83 -1.91 -6.69 5.72
C HIS A 83 -2.74 -5.44 6.07
N ALA A 84 -3.95 -5.30 5.54
CA ALA A 84 -4.85 -4.20 5.90
C ALA A 84 -5.15 -4.19 7.40
N VAL A 85 -5.42 -5.36 8.00
CA VAL A 85 -5.62 -5.49 9.44
C VAL A 85 -4.36 -5.08 10.23
N PHE A 86 -3.16 -5.46 9.77
CA PHE A 86 -1.93 -5.01 10.40
C PHE A 86 -1.78 -3.48 10.35
N PHE A 87 -1.99 -2.86 9.19
CA PHE A 87 -1.90 -1.40 9.05
C PHE A 87 -2.91 -0.67 9.95
N LEU A 88 -4.14 -1.18 10.02
CA LEU A 88 -5.17 -0.66 10.92
C LEU A 88 -4.75 -0.72 12.39
N LEU A 89 -4.23 -1.86 12.84
CA LEU A 89 -3.77 -2.00 14.23
C LEU A 89 -2.55 -1.13 14.51
N ALA A 90 -1.64 -0.98 13.55
CA ALA A 90 -0.49 -0.08 13.66
C ALA A 90 -0.93 1.39 13.77
N GLN A 91 -1.89 1.83 12.95
CA GLN A 91 -2.47 3.17 13.05
C GLN A 91 -3.18 3.40 14.38
N LYS A 92 -3.97 2.43 14.84
CA LYS A 92 -4.64 2.48 16.14
C LYS A 92 -3.63 2.62 17.28
N HIS A 93 -2.59 1.79 17.29
CA HIS A 93 -1.56 1.84 18.32
C HIS A 93 -0.81 3.18 18.32
N ALA A 94 -0.48 3.72 17.13
CA ALA A 94 0.10 5.05 17.03
C ALA A 94 -0.86 6.14 17.56
N GLY A 95 -2.17 5.99 17.35
CA GLY A 95 -3.21 6.87 17.92
C GLY A 95 -3.27 6.79 19.44
N GLU A 96 -3.20 5.59 20.01
CA GLU A 96 -3.16 5.38 21.46
C GLU A 96 -1.90 6.01 22.09
N VAL A 97 -0.74 5.91 21.43
CA VAL A 97 0.50 6.56 21.88
C VAL A 97 0.36 8.08 21.90
N ARG A 98 -0.26 8.68 20.86
CA ARG A 98 -0.54 10.12 20.84
C ARG A 98 -1.52 10.53 21.93
N ALA A 99 -2.55 9.73 22.17
CA ALA A 99 -3.54 9.98 23.22
C ALA A 99 -2.93 9.87 24.62
N ALA A 100 -2.01 8.94 24.84
CA ALA A 100 -1.28 8.79 26.10
C ALA A 100 -0.38 9.99 26.42
N ALA A 101 0.04 10.75 25.40
CA ALA A 101 0.81 11.99 25.60
C ALA A 101 -0.06 13.16 26.09
N VAL A 102 -1.40 13.06 26.06
CA VAL A 102 -2.30 14.12 26.53
C VAL A 102 -2.39 14.07 28.08
N PRO A 103 -2.03 15.17 28.77
CA PRO A 103 -2.05 15.22 30.23
C PRO A 103 -3.38 14.80 30.84
N ALA A 104 -3.32 14.00 31.90
CA ALA A 104 -4.50 13.65 32.68
C ALA A 104 -4.94 14.86 33.53
N VAL A 105 -6.22 15.20 33.45
CA VAL A 105 -6.84 16.17 34.36
C VAL A 105 -7.44 15.39 35.52
N GLU A 106 -6.80 15.46 36.68
CA GLU A 106 -7.36 14.90 37.92
C GLU A 106 -8.48 15.81 38.44
N THR A 107 -9.66 15.24 38.65
CA THR A 107 -10.71 15.90 39.44
C THR A 107 -10.35 15.85 40.91
N THR A 108 -10.21 17.02 41.51
CA THR A 108 -10.00 17.18 42.93
C THR A 108 -11.24 17.85 43.52
N GLY A 109 -12.10 17.07 44.19
CA GLY A 109 -13.32 17.63 44.77
C GLY A 109 -14.38 16.60 45.10
N ARG A 110 -15.46 17.10 45.72
CA ARG A 110 -16.67 16.31 46.00
C ARG A 110 -17.50 16.14 44.72
N ASN A 111 -18.25 15.06 44.64
CA ASN A 111 -19.10 14.78 43.48
C ASN A 111 -20.12 15.94 43.26
N PRO A 112 -20.27 16.48 42.03
CA PRO A 112 -21.22 17.56 41.73
C PRO A 112 -22.66 17.26 42.18
N ALA A 113 -23.09 15.99 42.12
CA ALA A 113 -24.42 15.58 42.59
C ALA A 113 -24.59 15.77 44.10
N VAL A 114 -23.53 15.56 44.89
CA VAL A 114 -23.54 15.80 46.34
C VAL A 114 -23.58 17.29 46.62
N ILE A 115 -22.80 18.09 45.89
CA ILE A 115 -22.81 19.56 46.01
C ILE A 115 -24.20 20.12 45.69
N ALA A 116 -24.86 19.61 44.64
CA ALA A 116 -26.22 20.00 44.27
C ALA A 116 -27.26 19.62 45.34
N ALA A 117 -27.14 18.43 45.94
CA ALA A 117 -28.01 17.97 47.02
C ALA A 117 -27.84 18.83 48.29
N ASP A 118 -26.59 19.11 48.69
CA ASP A 118 -26.26 19.99 49.82
C ASP A 118 -26.82 21.40 49.60
N ARG A 119 -26.62 21.96 48.40
CA ARG A 119 -27.18 23.26 48.00
C ARG A 119 -28.69 23.29 48.17
N ALA A 120 -29.40 22.30 47.62
CA ALA A 120 -30.86 22.21 47.73
C ALA A 120 -31.32 22.15 49.19
N SER A 121 -30.60 21.41 50.05
CA SER A 121 -30.91 21.31 51.47
C SER A 121 -30.76 22.64 52.23
N VAL A 122 -29.68 23.39 51.95
CA VAL A 122 -29.41 24.69 52.60
C VAL A 122 -30.40 25.75 52.11
N VAL A 123 -30.71 25.78 50.81
CA VAL A 123 -31.73 26.68 50.25
C VAL A 123 -33.10 26.41 50.87
N ALA A 124 -33.50 25.14 50.98
CA ALA A 124 -34.77 24.77 51.60
C ALA A 124 -34.83 25.20 53.08
N ARG A 125 -33.72 25.06 53.82
CA ARG A 125 -33.64 25.49 55.21
C ARG A 125 -33.67 27.01 55.35
N LEU A 126 -32.95 27.74 54.50
CA LEU A 126 -32.96 29.20 54.46
C LEU A 126 -34.36 29.72 54.18
N ALA A 127 -35.08 29.17 53.19
CA ALA A 127 -36.46 29.54 52.88
C ALA A 127 -37.40 29.38 54.09
N ARG A 128 -37.30 28.26 54.83
CA ARG A 128 -38.10 28.03 56.05
C ARG A 128 -37.82 29.06 57.15
N VAL A 129 -36.56 29.48 57.32
CA VAL A 129 -36.17 30.48 58.34
C VAL A 129 -36.58 31.89 57.90
N THR A 130 -36.59 32.18 56.60
CA THR A 130 -37.02 33.47 56.03
C THR A 130 -38.51 33.73 56.25
N GLU A 131 -39.36 32.69 56.15
CA GLU A 131 -40.82 32.81 56.37
C GLU A 131 -41.22 33.06 57.84
N ARG A 132 -40.34 32.75 58.81
CA ARG A 132 -40.64 33.00 60.22
C ARG A 132 -40.73 34.50 60.50
N ARG A 133 -41.87 34.96 61.01
CA ARG A 133 -42.10 36.35 61.46
C ARG A 133 -41.86 36.44 62.98
N CYS A 134 -41.11 37.44 63.41
CA CYS A 134 -41.02 37.84 64.82
C CYS A 134 -41.74 39.17 65.02
N ALA A 135 -42.41 39.33 66.16
CA ALA A 135 -43.03 40.59 66.57
C ALA A 135 -42.01 41.63 67.08
N GLU A 136 -40.83 41.19 67.51
CA GLU A 136 -39.70 42.02 67.95
C GLU A 136 -38.39 41.67 67.20
N PRO A 137 -37.35 42.51 67.26
CA PRO A 137 -36.04 42.19 66.69
C PRO A 137 -35.47 40.90 67.29
N CYS A 138 -35.48 39.81 66.51
CA CYS A 138 -34.94 38.51 66.91
C CYS A 138 -33.48 38.37 66.43
N PRO A 139 -32.46 38.67 67.26
CA PRO A 139 -31.06 38.56 66.87
C PRO A 139 -30.68 37.11 66.48
N SER A 140 -31.29 36.11 67.12
CA SER A 140 -31.07 34.69 66.84
C SER A 140 -31.46 34.28 65.42
N LEU A 141 -32.64 34.70 64.93
CA LEU A 141 -33.07 34.43 63.55
C LEU A 141 -32.20 35.17 62.54
N ARG A 142 -31.76 36.40 62.85
CA ARG A 142 -30.85 37.15 61.97
C ARG A 142 -29.51 36.43 61.84
N ILE A 143 -28.96 35.92 62.94
CA ILE A 143 -27.73 35.11 62.94
C ILE A 143 -27.95 33.81 62.15
N GLU A 144 -29.04 33.08 62.36
CA GLU A 144 -29.30 31.82 61.63
C GLU A 144 -29.43 32.06 60.11
N ARG A 145 -30.12 33.13 59.68
CA ARG A 145 -30.20 33.53 58.27
C ARG A 145 -28.82 33.87 57.69
N ALA A 146 -28.04 34.67 58.41
CA ALA A 146 -26.70 35.05 57.98
C ALA A 146 -25.78 33.82 57.85
N THR A 147 -25.83 32.89 58.79
CA THR A 147 -25.04 31.64 58.75
C THR A 147 -25.46 30.74 57.59
N LEU A 148 -26.77 30.60 57.32
CA LEU A 148 -27.27 29.80 56.19
C LEU A 148 -26.92 30.44 54.85
N ALA A 149 -26.99 31.78 54.74
CA ALA A 149 -26.58 32.51 53.54
C ALA A 149 -25.07 32.33 53.29
N ALA A 150 -24.22 32.51 54.32
CA ALA A 150 -22.79 32.28 54.20
C ALA A 150 -22.44 30.84 53.80
N ARG A 151 -23.19 29.84 54.30
CA ARG A 151 -23.01 28.45 53.90
C ARG A 151 -23.45 28.20 52.45
N LEU A 152 -24.50 28.86 51.98
CA LEU A 152 -24.93 28.79 50.59
C LEU A 152 -23.88 29.38 49.66
N ASP A 153 -23.33 30.55 50.00
CA ASP A 153 -22.27 31.20 49.23
C ASP A 153 -21.03 30.30 49.12
N ALA A 154 -20.65 29.63 50.22
CA ALA A 154 -19.55 28.67 50.21
C ALA A 154 -19.82 27.48 49.27
N ILE A 155 -21.04 26.92 49.26
CA ILE A 155 -21.43 25.83 48.37
C ILE A 155 -21.47 26.30 46.90
N ASP A 156 -21.90 27.54 46.63
CA ASP A 156 -21.93 28.09 45.27
C ASP A 156 -20.51 28.30 44.70
N VAL A 157 -19.53 28.65 45.54
CA VAL A 157 -18.11 28.68 45.17
C VAL A 157 -17.63 27.28 44.79
N GLU A 158 -17.87 26.29 45.64
CA GLU A 158 -17.49 24.89 45.36
C GLU A 158 -18.15 24.36 44.07
N ALA A 159 -19.43 24.69 43.83
CA ALA A 159 -20.13 24.29 42.61
C ALA A 159 -19.52 24.92 41.35
N THR A 160 -19.06 26.17 41.45
CA THR A 160 -18.40 26.87 40.33
C THR A 160 -17.03 26.25 40.03
N GLU A 161 -16.26 25.90 41.06
CA GLU A 161 -14.99 25.21 40.92
C GLU A 161 -15.17 23.82 40.31
N ALA A 162 -16.13 23.04 40.80
CA ALA A 162 -16.48 21.73 40.25
C ALA A 162 -16.83 21.80 38.76
N LYS A 163 -17.64 22.80 38.35
CA LYS A 163 -18.00 23.01 36.95
C LYS A 163 -16.79 23.40 36.07
N ARG A 164 -15.85 24.18 36.61
CA ARG A 164 -14.60 24.52 35.89
C ARG A 164 -13.71 23.29 35.69
N GLN A 165 -13.66 22.39 36.67
CA GLN A 165 -12.93 21.13 36.56
C GLN A 165 -13.57 20.19 35.54
N GLU A 166 -14.90 20.02 35.55
CA GLU A 166 -15.64 19.24 34.56
C GLU A 166 -15.37 19.76 33.14
N ALA A 167 -15.48 21.07 32.92
CA ALA A 167 -15.15 21.67 31.64
C ALA A 167 -13.66 21.53 31.24
N ALA A 168 -12.76 21.34 32.19
CA ALA A 168 -11.35 21.04 31.91
C ALA A 168 -11.14 19.58 31.54
N GLN A 169 -11.85 18.66 32.19
CA GLN A 169 -11.87 17.25 31.84
C GLN A 169 -12.49 17.03 30.46
N ASP A 170 -13.63 17.65 30.17
CA ASP A 170 -14.27 17.58 28.85
C ASP A 170 -13.33 18.03 27.73
N ARG A 171 -12.55 19.10 27.97
CA ARG A 171 -11.53 19.57 27.03
C ARG A 171 -10.37 18.59 26.88
N ALA A 172 -9.92 17.98 27.98
CA ALA A 172 -8.86 16.99 27.95
C ALA A 172 -9.31 15.70 27.25
N ASP A 173 -10.53 15.25 27.47
CA ASP A 173 -11.13 14.08 26.83
C ASP A 173 -11.37 14.35 25.34
N ALA A 174 -11.85 15.54 24.97
CA ALA A 174 -11.94 15.95 23.58
C ALA A 174 -10.57 16.00 22.89
N ALA A 175 -9.54 16.51 23.57
CA ALA A 175 -8.17 16.53 23.06
C ALA A 175 -7.59 15.11 22.90
N ARG A 176 -7.85 14.21 23.85
CA ARG A 176 -7.49 12.78 23.76
C ARG A 176 -8.19 12.10 22.59
N ALA A 177 -9.50 12.29 22.46
CA ALA A 177 -10.27 11.71 21.36
C ALA A 177 -9.77 12.20 19.99
N ALA A 178 -9.43 13.49 19.89
CA ALA A 178 -8.80 14.06 18.70
C ALA A 178 -7.40 13.47 18.43
N ALA A 179 -6.60 13.22 19.47
CA ALA A 179 -5.26 12.64 19.33
C ALA A 179 -5.26 11.17 18.87
N VAL A 180 -6.31 10.40 19.22
CA VAL A 180 -6.51 9.03 18.73
C VAL A 180 -6.76 9.01 17.22
N ALA A 181 -7.51 9.98 16.70
CA ALA A 181 -7.82 10.06 15.28
C ALA A 181 -6.56 10.27 14.42
N ASP A 182 -6.54 9.70 13.23
CA ASP A 182 -5.53 10.02 12.22
C ASP A 182 -5.85 11.38 11.58
N PRO A 183 -4.91 12.36 11.59
CA PRO A 183 -5.13 13.68 11.00
C PRO A 183 -5.49 13.63 9.51
N VAL A 184 -5.04 12.61 8.78
CA VAL A 184 -5.34 12.45 7.35
C VAL A 184 -6.78 11.93 7.15
N THR A 185 -7.23 11.02 8.02
CA THR A 185 -8.59 10.46 7.98
C THR A 185 -9.65 11.50 8.40
N GLY A 186 -9.31 12.40 9.34
CA GLY A 186 -10.20 13.46 9.82
C GLY A 186 -10.66 14.44 8.73
N ALA A 187 -9.86 14.65 7.68
CA ALA A 187 -10.26 15.48 6.54
C ALA A 187 -11.26 14.76 5.60
N VAL A 188 -11.24 13.42 5.58
CA VAL A 188 -12.06 12.59 4.67
C VAL A 188 -13.41 12.25 5.29
N THR A 189 -13.51 12.19 6.63
CA THR A 189 -14.79 11.99 7.34
C THR A 189 -15.74 13.18 7.20
N ALA A 190 -15.24 14.36 6.82
CA ALA A 190 -16.06 15.52 6.46
C ALA A 190 -17.05 15.23 5.31
N PHE A 191 -16.79 14.18 4.52
CA PHE A 191 -17.69 13.71 3.45
C PHE A 191 -18.70 12.64 3.91
N GLY A 192 -18.85 12.41 5.22
CA GLY A 192 -19.86 11.50 5.79
C GLY A 192 -19.52 10.01 5.76
N ILE A 193 -18.26 9.64 5.47
CA ILE A 193 -17.80 8.25 5.50
C ILE A 193 -17.36 7.90 6.94
N PRO A 194 -17.80 6.75 7.50
CA PRO A 194 -17.33 6.30 8.81
C PRO A 194 -15.79 6.15 8.84
N SER A 195 -15.13 6.68 9.87
CA SER A 195 -13.66 6.67 10.02
C SER A 195 -13.06 5.28 9.85
N GLY A 196 -13.66 4.26 10.49
CA GLY A 196 -13.21 2.88 10.39
C GLY A 196 -13.25 2.29 8.97
N ARG A 197 -14.10 2.80 8.07
CA ARG A 197 -14.10 2.38 6.66
C ARG A 197 -12.98 3.07 5.88
N VAL A 198 -12.70 4.34 6.16
CA VAL A 198 -11.61 5.08 5.50
C VAL A 198 -10.27 4.46 5.85
N ASP A 199 -10.02 4.16 7.13
CA ASP A 199 -8.77 3.52 7.56
C ASP A 199 -8.61 2.12 6.94
N LEU A 200 -9.71 1.36 6.83
CA LEU A 200 -9.70 0.03 6.20
C LEU A 200 -9.39 0.13 4.70
N ILE A 201 -10.00 1.08 4.00
CA ILE A 201 -9.75 1.32 2.57
C ILE A 201 -8.30 1.76 2.36
N ALA A 202 -7.78 2.65 3.21
CA ALA A 202 -6.39 3.09 3.14
C ALA A 202 -5.42 1.93 3.35
N GLY A 203 -5.63 1.13 4.41
CA GLY A 203 -4.84 -0.08 4.68
C GLY A 203 -4.90 -1.09 3.54
N LEU A 204 -6.08 -1.28 2.93
CA LEU A 204 -6.26 -2.15 1.77
C LEU A 204 -5.54 -1.60 0.53
N ALA A 205 -5.56 -0.29 0.31
CA ALA A 205 -4.86 0.34 -0.82
C ALA A 205 -3.34 0.19 -0.70
N PHE A 206 -2.76 0.44 0.48
CA PHE A 206 -1.33 0.22 0.72
C PHE A 206 -0.93 -1.24 0.53
N ALA A 207 -1.74 -2.17 1.07
CA ALA A 207 -1.53 -3.59 0.84
C ALA A 207 -1.59 -3.94 -0.65
N ALA A 208 -2.62 -3.51 -1.37
CA ALA A 208 -2.79 -3.79 -2.78
C ALA A 208 -1.62 -3.28 -3.63
N VAL A 209 -1.10 -2.08 -3.34
CA VAL A 209 0.08 -1.52 -4.05
C VAL A 209 1.31 -2.38 -3.80
N LEU A 210 1.59 -2.75 -2.55
CA LEU A 210 2.73 -3.60 -2.19
C LEU A 210 2.68 -4.95 -2.92
N GLU A 211 1.53 -5.61 -2.88
CA GLU A 211 1.32 -6.92 -3.49
C GLU A 211 1.36 -6.84 -5.03
N ALA A 212 0.82 -5.78 -5.63
CA ALA A 212 0.87 -5.55 -7.07
C ALA A 212 2.29 -5.35 -7.58
N VAL A 213 3.10 -4.56 -6.87
CA VAL A 213 4.52 -4.35 -7.20
C VAL A 213 5.28 -5.68 -7.12
N ALA A 214 5.09 -6.45 -6.06
CA ALA A 214 5.75 -7.74 -5.89
C ALA A 214 5.37 -8.73 -7.00
N CYS A 215 4.08 -8.85 -7.31
CA CYS A 215 3.59 -9.69 -8.40
C CYS A 215 4.14 -9.28 -9.76
N PHE A 216 4.14 -7.97 -10.04
CA PHE A 216 4.66 -7.44 -11.29
C PHE A 216 6.16 -7.75 -11.43
N CYS A 217 6.94 -7.57 -10.38
CA CYS A 217 8.36 -7.90 -10.37
C CYS A 217 8.59 -9.41 -10.60
N TRP A 218 7.81 -10.30 -9.97
CA TRP A 218 7.91 -11.74 -10.19
C TRP A 218 7.48 -12.17 -11.60
N LEU A 219 6.44 -11.54 -12.16
CA LEU A 219 6.03 -11.72 -13.55
C LEU A 219 7.15 -11.38 -14.54
N LEU A 220 7.93 -10.33 -14.26
CA LEU A 220 9.08 -9.93 -15.05
C LEU A 220 10.31 -10.83 -14.83
N ALA A 221 10.57 -11.23 -13.59
CA ALA A 221 11.72 -12.06 -13.20
C ALA A 221 11.66 -13.48 -13.79
N LEU A 222 10.45 -14.03 -13.88
CA LEU A 222 10.18 -15.38 -14.39
C LEU A 222 9.70 -15.39 -15.85
N ARG A 223 9.92 -14.29 -16.61
CA ARG A 223 9.73 -14.34 -18.07
C ARG A 223 10.70 -15.37 -18.65
N PRO A 224 10.26 -16.23 -19.59
CA PRO A 224 11.17 -17.15 -20.24
C PRO A 224 12.20 -16.27 -20.96
N VAL A 225 13.47 -16.45 -20.63
CA VAL A 225 14.53 -15.94 -21.47
C VAL A 225 14.35 -16.69 -22.79
N GLU A 226 13.74 -16.04 -23.79
CA GLU A 226 13.93 -16.47 -25.16
C GLU A 226 15.44 -16.62 -25.31
N SER A 227 15.87 -17.87 -25.52
CA SER A 227 17.25 -18.22 -25.71
C SER A 227 17.81 -17.23 -26.73
N LEU A 228 18.59 -16.27 -26.24
CA LEU A 228 19.59 -15.61 -27.05
C LEU A 228 20.40 -16.80 -27.58
N LYS A 229 20.17 -17.16 -28.84
CA LYS A 229 21.12 -17.96 -29.59
C LYS A 229 22.49 -17.37 -29.25
N PRO A 230 23.45 -18.14 -28.73
CA PRO A 230 24.79 -17.63 -28.66
C PRO A 230 25.16 -17.34 -30.11
N ASN A 231 25.34 -16.07 -30.43
CA ASN A 231 26.15 -15.72 -31.58
C ASN A 231 27.55 -16.19 -31.21
N THR A 232 27.83 -17.46 -31.49
CA THR A 232 29.18 -18.02 -31.60
C THR A 232 29.86 -17.22 -32.70
N GLY A 233 30.46 -16.11 -32.30
CA GLY A 233 31.08 -15.12 -33.18
C GLY A 233 31.87 -14.10 -32.37
N ALA A 234 32.43 -14.52 -31.24
CA ALA A 234 33.48 -13.81 -30.53
C ALA A 234 34.34 -14.88 -29.86
N ALA A 235 35.25 -15.47 -30.64
CA ALA A 235 36.35 -16.23 -30.09
C ALA A 235 37.19 -15.24 -29.27
N VAL A 236 36.99 -15.23 -27.96
CA VAL A 236 37.92 -14.62 -27.03
C VAL A 236 39.11 -15.56 -26.95
N THR A 237 40.13 -15.30 -27.77
CA THR A 237 41.47 -15.84 -27.59
C THR A 237 42.01 -15.34 -26.24
N PRO A 238 42.48 -16.21 -25.33
CA PRO A 238 43.14 -15.75 -24.12
C PRO A 238 44.49 -15.12 -24.50
N VAL A 239 44.67 -13.86 -24.10
CA VAL A 239 45.93 -13.12 -24.23
C VAL A 239 46.96 -13.74 -23.28
N THR A 240 48.05 -14.22 -23.84
CA THR A 240 49.35 -14.31 -23.18
C THR A 240 50.25 -13.30 -23.88
N GLU A 241 50.64 -12.25 -23.16
CA GLU A 241 51.75 -11.35 -23.51
C GLU A 241 53.08 -12.13 -23.57
N PRO A 242 54.13 -11.70 -24.32
CA PRO A 242 54.53 -10.29 -24.42
C PRO A 242 55.08 -9.78 -25.77
N SER A 243 55.15 -8.44 -25.85
CA SER A 243 56.16 -7.60 -26.51
C SER A 243 56.44 -7.80 -28.01
N ASN A 244 56.03 -6.83 -28.84
CA ASN A 244 56.95 -5.79 -29.34
C ASN A 244 56.21 -4.76 -30.21
N ALA A 245 56.76 -3.56 -30.16
CA ALA A 245 56.28 -2.29 -30.69
C ALA A 245 56.13 -2.18 -32.22
N VAL A 246 55.43 -1.10 -32.61
CA VAL A 246 55.68 -0.19 -33.76
C VAL A 246 54.57 -0.13 -34.84
N THR A 247 53.90 1.03 -34.84
CA THR A 247 53.35 1.84 -35.97
C THR A 247 51.89 1.69 -36.45
N GLU A 248 51.15 2.79 -36.22
CA GLU A 248 49.97 3.40 -36.89
C GLU A 248 49.87 3.26 -38.44
N PRO A 249 48.80 3.71 -39.15
CA PRO A 249 47.61 4.44 -38.68
C PRO A 249 46.23 3.98 -39.27
N ALA A 250 45.18 4.55 -38.66
CA ALA A 250 43.93 5.10 -39.23
C ALA A 250 43.14 4.35 -40.35
N ILE A 251 41.83 4.23 -40.16
CA ILE A 251 40.76 4.85 -41.00
C ILE A 251 39.39 4.65 -40.32
N GLU A 252 38.68 5.75 -40.11
CA GLU A 252 37.25 5.86 -39.73
C GLU A 252 36.31 5.59 -40.94
N PRO A 253 34.98 5.48 -40.75
CA PRO A 253 34.14 4.47 -41.40
C PRO A 253 33.35 5.00 -42.62
N GLU A 254 33.11 4.16 -43.65
CA GLU A 254 32.03 4.45 -44.61
C GLU A 254 31.51 3.25 -45.43
N SER A 255 30.16 3.17 -45.47
CA SER A 255 29.27 2.60 -46.51
C SER A 255 29.02 1.08 -46.62
N ALA A 256 27.76 0.70 -46.40
CA ALA A 256 27.18 -0.56 -46.85
C ALA A 256 26.02 -0.29 -47.82
N PRO A 257 26.18 -0.62 -49.12
CA PRO A 257 25.03 -0.76 -50.03
C PRO A 257 24.96 -2.14 -50.74
N VAL A 258 25.85 -3.08 -50.47
CA VAL A 258 25.99 -4.28 -51.34
C VAL A 258 24.90 -5.36 -51.12
N LYS A 259 24.29 -5.45 -49.94
CA LYS A 259 23.40 -6.60 -49.62
C LYS A 259 21.95 -6.46 -50.09
N THR A 260 21.46 -5.27 -50.43
CA THR A 260 20.03 -5.06 -50.75
C THR A 260 19.70 -5.41 -52.20
N VAL A 261 20.60 -5.14 -53.14
CA VAL A 261 20.39 -5.41 -54.58
C VAL A 261 20.38 -6.93 -54.88
N ASP A 262 21.22 -7.70 -54.19
CA ASP A 262 21.25 -9.16 -54.30
C ASP A 262 19.96 -9.81 -53.76
N ASP A 263 19.44 -9.32 -52.63
CA ASP A 263 18.20 -9.81 -52.03
C ASP A 263 16.97 -9.59 -52.95
N VAL A 264 16.91 -8.45 -53.66
CA VAL A 264 15.83 -8.14 -54.60
C VAL A 264 15.86 -9.09 -55.81
N THR A 265 17.05 -9.31 -56.38
CA THR A 265 17.23 -10.20 -57.54
C THR A 265 16.88 -11.64 -57.21
N ARG A 266 17.30 -12.12 -56.02
CA ARG A 266 16.98 -13.47 -55.54
C ARG A 266 15.49 -13.68 -55.26
N VAL A 267 14.80 -12.68 -54.72
CA VAL A 267 13.34 -12.75 -54.49
C VAL A 267 12.57 -12.72 -55.80
N ALA A 268 12.94 -11.87 -56.76
CA ALA A 268 12.31 -11.81 -58.07
C ALA A 268 12.41 -13.16 -58.81
N ALA A 269 13.61 -13.75 -58.87
CA ALA A 269 13.81 -15.06 -59.50
C ALA A 269 13.06 -16.21 -58.79
N ALA A 270 12.89 -16.14 -57.47
CA ALA A 270 12.12 -17.13 -56.72
C ALA A 270 10.61 -17.02 -56.95
N ILE A 271 10.09 -15.81 -57.20
CA ILE A 271 8.69 -15.58 -57.57
C ILE A 271 8.43 -16.05 -59.00
N GLU A 272 9.31 -15.72 -59.95
CA GLU A 272 9.20 -16.15 -61.35
C GLU A 272 9.27 -17.68 -61.49
N ALA A 273 10.13 -18.33 -60.69
CA ALA A 273 10.19 -19.79 -60.62
C ALA A 273 9.01 -20.44 -59.86
N GLY A 274 7.99 -19.68 -59.46
CA GLY A 274 6.80 -20.17 -58.74
C GLY A 274 7.07 -20.70 -57.33
N ARG A 275 8.25 -20.48 -56.77
CA ARG A 275 8.68 -20.98 -55.45
C ARG A 275 8.27 -20.08 -54.28
N LEU A 276 7.81 -18.87 -54.57
CA LEU A 276 7.43 -17.88 -53.56
C LEU A 276 6.20 -17.09 -54.01
N ARG A 277 5.20 -16.87 -53.14
CA ARG A 277 3.94 -16.17 -53.47
C ARG A 277 4.05 -14.63 -53.45
N GLY A 278 5.27 -14.09 -53.26
CA GLY A 278 5.51 -12.64 -53.27
C GLY A 278 4.88 -11.85 -52.12
N THR A 279 4.42 -12.53 -51.05
CA THR A 279 3.86 -11.85 -49.86
C THR A 279 4.96 -11.43 -48.89
N VAL A 280 4.76 -10.35 -48.14
CA VAL A 280 5.76 -9.83 -47.17
C VAL A 280 6.15 -10.90 -46.14
N THR A 281 5.19 -11.69 -45.67
CA THR A 281 5.42 -12.77 -44.71
C THR A 281 6.31 -13.88 -45.27
N GLU A 282 6.14 -14.25 -46.54
CA GLU A 282 6.99 -15.27 -47.18
C GLU A 282 8.37 -14.72 -47.53
N ILE A 283 8.48 -13.48 -48.02
CA ILE A 283 9.77 -12.82 -48.28
C ILE A 283 10.58 -12.74 -46.99
N ARG A 284 9.94 -12.37 -45.88
CA ARG A 284 10.56 -12.32 -44.55
C ARG A 284 11.11 -13.69 -44.15
N LYS A 285 10.34 -14.75 -44.35
CA LYS A 285 10.74 -16.13 -44.03
C LYS A 285 11.86 -16.63 -44.95
N TYR A 286 11.84 -16.24 -46.22
CA TYR A 286 12.80 -16.64 -47.23
C TYR A 286 14.18 -15.97 -47.05
N LEU A 287 14.19 -14.68 -46.71
CA LEU A 287 15.42 -13.91 -46.48
C LEU A 287 15.88 -13.92 -45.01
N GLY A 288 15.04 -14.35 -44.08
CA GLY A 288 15.33 -14.29 -42.64
C GLY A 288 15.47 -12.85 -42.11
N CYS A 289 14.79 -11.88 -42.72
CA CYS A 289 14.94 -10.47 -42.43
C CYS A 289 13.81 -9.90 -41.55
N SER A 290 13.90 -8.61 -41.17
CA SER A 290 12.83 -7.92 -40.44
C SER A 290 11.63 -7.61 -41.34
N GLN A 291 10.46 -7.35 -40.73
CA GLN A 291 9.23 -7.05 -41.48
C GLN A 291 9.36 -5.78 -42.35
N THR A 292 10.01 -4.74 -41.84
CA THR A 292 10.27 -3.49 -42.58
C THR A 292 11.13 -3.73 -43.82
N ARG A 293 12.19 -4.54 -43.68
CA ARG A 293 13.06 -4.90 -44.80
C ARG A 293 12.35 -5.77 -45.85
N ALA A 294 11.52 -6.72 -45.41
CA ALA A 294 10.72 -7.53 -46.32
C ALA A 294 9.69 -6.71 -47.11
N SER A 295 9.09 -5.66 -46.51
CA SER A 295 8.19 -4.75 -47.22
C SER A 295 8.92 -3.87 -48.25
N GLU A 296 10.14 -3.45 -47.93
CA GLU A 296 10.95 -2.63 -48.83
C GLU A 296 11.43 -3.43 -50.05
N VAL A 297 11.94 -4.65 -49.83
CA VAL A 297 12.31 -5.58 -50.92
C VAL A 297 11.10 -5.90 -51.79
N ARG A 298 9.92 -6.14 -51.20
CA ARG A 298 8.69 -6.37 -51.99
C ARG A 298 8.35 -5.18 -52.88
N ARG A 299 8.47 -3.95 -52.36
CA ARG A 299 8.21 -2.73 -53.15
C ARG A 299 9.19 -2.60 -54.31
N GLN A 300 10.47 -2.89 -54.09
CA GLN A 300 11.51 -2.84 -55.12
C GLN A 300 11.32 -3.91 -56.21
N VAL A 301 10.88 -5.13 -55.85
CA VAL A 301 10.54 -6.18 -56.82
C VAL A 301 9.33 -5.79 -57.68
N VAL A 302 8.28 -5.20 -57.07
CA VAL A 302 7.12 -4.72 -57.83
C VAL A 302 7.51 -3.60 -58.81
N SER A 303 8.29 -2.62 -58.36
CA SER A 303 8.77 -1.55 -59.25
C SER A 303 9.70 -2.06 -60.35
N ALA A 304 10.51 -3.08 -60.09
CA ALA A 304 11.38 -3.67 -61.11
C ALA A 304 10.59 -4.46 -62.16
N HIS A 305 9.46 -5.06 -61.79
CA HIS A 305 8.59 -5.79 -62.71
C HIS A 305 7.75 -4.85 -63.58
N GLU A 306 7.31 -3.70 -63.06
CA GLU A 306 6.60 -2.67 -63.83
C GLU A 306 7.48 -2.00 -64.91
N VAL A 307 8.80 -1.97 -64.72
CA VAL A 307 9.74 -1.39 -65.70
C VAL A 307 10.14 -2.41 -66.78
N ALA A 308 9.87 -3.71 -66.57
CA ALA A 308 10.21 -4.79 -67.49
C ALA A 308 9.01 -5.29 -68.34
N SER A 309 7.81 -4.73 -68.12
CA SER A 309 6.59 -5.00 -68.91
C SER A 309 6.25 -3.85 -69.85
#